data_AF-A0A355PH66-F1
#
_entry.id   AF-A0A355PH66-F1
#
_cell.length_a   1.000
_cell.length_b   1.000
_cell.length_c   1.000
_cell.angle_alpha   90.00
_cell.angle_beta   90.00
_cell.angle_gamma   90.00
#
_symmetry.space_group_name_H-M   'P 1'
#
loop_
_entity.id
_entity.type
_entity.pdbx_description
1 polymer ?
#
loop_
_entity_poly.entity_id
_entity_poly.type
_entity_poly.pdbx_seq_one_letter_code
_entity_poly.pdbx_strand_id
1 'polypeptide(L)'
;TRLQVEHPVTEMITGQDLVEWQLRVAMGEPLPCRQDELTITGHSFEARIYAEDPEQDFLPATGLLTRFALDLEGAGLGADQVRLDSGVESGDTVSMHYDPMLAKLIVHGVDR
;
A
#
# COMPACT_ATOMS: atom_id res chain seq x y z
N THR A 1 5.08 -6.24 19.08
CA THR A 1 5.28 -6.58 17.65
C THR A 1 3.96 -6.35 16.93
N ARG A 2 3.99 -5.84 15.69
CA ARG A 2 2.80 -5.44 14.91
C ARG A 2 3.06 -5.63 13.42
N LEU A 3 2.00 -5.56 12.59
CA LEU A 3 2.14 -5.45 11.14
C LEU A 3 2.93 -4.18 10.78
N GLN A 4 3.78 -4.27 9.75
CA GLN A 4 4.46 -3.10 9.20
C GLN A 4 3.61 -2.44 8.14
N VAL A 5 3.75 -1.13 7.99
CA VAL A 5 2.97 -0.35 7.03
C VAL A 5 3.27 -0.82 5.60
N GLU A 6 4.54 -1.13 5.35
CA GLU A 6 5.11 -1.65 4.11
C GLU A 6 4.86 -3.16 3.86
N HIS A 7 3.96 -3.82 4.59
CA HIS A 7 3.64 -5.22 4.32
C HIS A 7 3.17 -5.53 2.88
N PRO A 8 2.50 -4.63 2.12
CA PRO A 8 2.02 -4.98 0.79
C PRO A 8 3.12 -5.38 -0.20
N VAL A 9 4.36 -4.88 -0.07
CA VAL A 9 5.44 -5.34 -0.97
C VAL A 9 5.76 -6.82 -0.78
N THR A 10 5.56 -7.35 0.44
CA THR A 10 5.69 -8.78 0.71
C THR A 10 4.51 -9.54 0.10
N GLU A 11 3.28 -9.02 0.27
CA GLU A 11 2.08 -9.66 -0.26
C GLU A 11 2.11 -9.75 -1.79
N MET A 12 2.55 -8.68 -2.46
CA MET A 12 2.61 -8.62 -3.93
C MET A 12 3.61 -9.61 -4.55
N ILE A 13 4.68 -9.99 -3.84
CA ILE A 13 5.66 -10.97 -4.37
C ILE A 13 5.42 -12.40 -3.86
N THR A 14 4.69 -12.58 -2.77
CA THR A 14 4.42 -13.90 -2.17
C THR A 14 3.02 -14.45 -2.44
N GLY A 15 2.10 -13.57 -2.86
CA GLY A 15 0.68 -13.89 -3.02
C GLY A 15 -0.05 -14.20 -1.71
N GLN A 16 0.55 -13.89 -0.55
CA GLN A 16 -0.05 -14.14 0.76
C GLN A 16 -0.74 -12.88 1.29
N ASP A 17 -1.90 -13.05 1.94
CA ASP A 17 -2.55 -11.99 2.72
C ASP A 17 -2.13 -12.10 4.20
N LEU A 18 -1.30 -11.16 4.64
CA LEU A 18 -0.72 -11.16 5.97
C LEU A 18 -1.73 -10.70 7.03
N VAL A 19 -2.73 -9.90 6.66
CA VAL A 19 -3.81 -9.49 7.56
C VAL A 19 -4.73 -10.69 7.82
N GLU A 20 -5.07 -11.45 6.77
CA GLU A 20 -5.81 -12.71 6.89
C GLU A 20 -5.09 -13.68 7.83
N TRP A 21 -3.79 -13.88 7.64
CA TRP A 21 -2.98 -14.77 8.49
C TRP A 21 -2.96 -14.31 9.94
N GLN A 22 -2.86 -12.99 10.19
CA GLN A 22 -2.94 -12.45 11.54
C GLN A 22 -4.27 -12.79 12.22
N LEU A 23 -5.39 -12.69 11.50
CA LEU A 23 -6.71 -13.05 12.03
C LEU A 23 -6.82 -14.55 12.29
N ARG A 24 -6.39 -15.41 11.36
CA ARG A 24 -6.41 -16.88 11.52
C ARG A 24 -5.61 -17.33 12.74
N VAL A 25 -4.37 -16.85 12.87
CA VAL A 25 -3.52 -17.17 14.02
C VAL A 25 -4.13 -16.63 15.33
N ALA A 26 -4.73 -15.44 15.32
CA ALA A 26 -5.42 -14.91 16.49
C ALA A 26 -6.64 -15.76 16.90
N MET A 27 -7.26 -16.48 15.96
CA MET A 27 -8.32 -17.46 16.21
C MET A 27 -7.79 -18.85 16.64
N GLY A 28 -6.47 -19.02 16.75
CA GLY A 28 -5.83 -20.28 17.14
C GLY A 28 -5.64 -21.28 16.00
N GLU A 29 -5.85 -20.85 14.75
CA GLU A 29 -5.53 -21.68 13.58
C GLU A 29 -4.01 -21.79 13.35
N PRO A 30 -3.52 -22.89 12.74
CA PRO A 30 -2.13 -22.98 12.31
C PRO A 30 -1.83 -22.01 11.16
N LEU A 31 -0.54 -21.81 10.86
CA LEU A 31 -0.13 -21.04 9.69
C LEU A 31 -0.64 -21.70 8.40
N PRO A 32 -1.22 -20.94 7.46
CA PRO A 32 -1.79 -21.51 6.23
C PRO A 32 -0.78 -22.09 5.24
N CYS A 33 0.50 -21.77 5.39
CA CYS A 33 1.56 -22.14 4.46
C CYS A 33 2.84 -22.51 5.22
N ARG A 34 3.52 -23.56 4.77
CA ARG A 34 4.84 -23.97 5.25
C ARG A 34 5.94 -23.21 4.53
N GLN A 35 7.15 -23.24 5.09
CA GLN A 35 8.31 -22.53 4.52
C GLN A 35 8.66 -22.98 3.10
N ASP A 36 8.53 -24.27 2.81
CA ASP A 36 8.82 -24.90 1.51
C ASP A 36 7.70 -24.70 0.47
N GLU A 37 6.54 -24.25 0.90
CA GLU A 37 5.39 -23.91 0.04
C GLU A 37 5.39 -22.42 -0.37
N LEU A 38 6.19 -21.58 0.30
CA LEU A 38 6.32 -20.16 -0.03
C LEU A 38 7.05 -19.97 -1.36
N THR A 39 6.50 -19.10 -2.19
CA THR A 39 7.14 -18.66 -3.44
C THR A 39 7.36 -17.15 -3.39
N ILE A 40 8.41 -16.68 -4.07
CA ILE A 40 8.72 -15.27 -4.24
C ILE A 40 8.82 -15.05 -5.75
N THR A 41 7.89 -14.29 -6.32
CA THR A 41 7.78 -14.07 -7.76
C THR A 41 7.87 -12.59 -8.10
N GLY A 42 8.91 -12.22 -8.85
CA GLY A 42 9.15 -10.84 -9.28
C GLY A 42 9.61 -9.92 -8.14
N HIS A 43 9.34 -8.63 -8.32
CA HIS A 43 9.72 -7.55 -7.44
C HIS A 43 8.53 -6.63 -7.17
N SER A 44 8.53 -5.98 -6.00
CA SER A 44 7.52 -4.99 -5.67
C SER A 44 8.15 -3.77 -4.99
N PHE A 45 7.58 -2.60 -5.27
CA PHE A 45 7.93 -1.33 -4.66
C PHE A 45 6.69 -0.66 -4.09
N GLU A 46 6.83 0.00 -2.95
CA GLU A 46 5.81 0.86 -2.34
C GLU A 46 6.32 2.29 -2.29
N ALA A 47 5.51 3.23 -2.78
CA ALA A 47 5.66 4.65 -2.56
C ALA A 47 4.51 5.15 -1.67
N ARG A 48 4.85 5.92 -0.64
CA ARG A 48 3.85 6.60 0.20
C ARG A 48 3.57 7.97 -0.37
N ILE A 49 2.30 8.23 -0.64
CA ILE A 49 1.83 9.51 -1.12
C ILE A 49 1.41 10.31 0.11
N TYR A 50 2.17 11.35 0.44
CA TYR A 50 1.93 12.24 1.57
C TYR A 50 1.34 13.57 1.11
N ALA A 51 0.42 14.12 1.90
CA ALA A 51 -0.01 15.51 1.81
C ALA A 51 1.07 16.40 2.44
N GLU A 52 2.20 16.52 1.75
CA GLU A 52 3.34 17.35 2.12
C GLU A 52 3.77 18.16 0.90
N ASP A 53 4.30 19.36 1.11
CA ASP A 53 4.83 20.22 0.04
C ASP A 53 6.37 20.12 -0.03
N PRO A 54 6.94 19.42 -1.03
CA PRO A 54 8.39 19.27 -1.16
C PRO A 54 9.13 20.59 -1.45
N GLU A 55 8.46 21.61 -2.00
CA GLU A 55 9.05 22.93 -2.25
C GLU A 55 9.12 23.77 -0.96
N GLN A 56 8.35 23.38 0.05
CA GLN A 56 8.32 24.02 1.38
C GLN A 56 8.80 23.06 2.47
N ASP A 57 9.96 22.43 2.25
CA ASP A 57 10.62 21.54 3.24
C ASP A 57 9.70 20.43 3.79
N PHE A 58 8.83 19.87 2.93
CA PHE A 58 7.87 18.82 3.28
C PHE A 58 6.88 19.22 4.38
N LEU A 59 6.50 20.50 4.44
CA LEU A 59 5.44 20.94 5.36
C LEU A 59 4.11 20.21 5.08
N PRO A 60 3.41 19.70 6.11
CA PRO A 60 2.11 19.08 5.93
C PRO A 60 1.09 20.03 5.31
N ALA A 61 0.45 19.58 4.24
CA ALA A 61 -0.65 20.26 3.57
C ALA A 61 -1.99 19.76 4.13
N THR A 62 -2.91 20.70 4.37
CA THR A 62 -4.28 20.41 4.80
C THR A 62 -5.28 21.03 3.84
N GLY A 63 -6.50 20.51 3.82
CA GLY A 63 -7.57 21.05 2.98
C GLY A 63 -8.34 19.97 2.24
N LEU A 64 -9.17 20.42 1.30
CA LEU A 64 -10.06 19.57 0.52
C LEU A 64 -9.30 18.86 -0.61
N LEU A 65 -9.40 17.54 -0.66
CA LEU A 65 -8.97 16.74 -1.82
C LEU A 65 -9.97 16.92 -2.95
N THR A 66 -9.76 17.91 -3.81
CA THR A 66 -10.65 18.18 -4.95
C THR A 66 -10.66 17.06 -5.98
N ARG A 67 -9.53 16.37 -6.16
CA ARG A 67 -9.41 15.20 -7.02
C ARG A 67 -8.37 14.22 -6.46
N PHE A 68 -8.79 12.99 -6.27
CA PHE A 68 -7.95 11.85 -5.92
C PHE A 68 -8.39 10.66 -6.80
N ALA A 69 -7.55 10.30 -7.78
CA ALA A 69 -7.84 9.24 -8.73
C ALA A 69 -6.54 8.62 -9.23
N LEU A 70 -6.54 7.30 -9.41
CA LEU A 70 -5.46 6.56 -10.07
C LEU A 70 -5.80 6.41 -11.55
N ASP A 71 -4.92 6.90 -12.41
CA ASP A 71 -5.01 6.73 -13.86
C ASP A 71 -3.81 5.92 -14.33
N LEU A 72 -4.08 4.76 -14.92
CA LEU A 72 -3.07 3.84 -15.44
C LEU A 72 -2.90 3.95 -16.96
N GLU A 73 -3.66 4.83 -17.62
CA GLU A 73 -3.53 5.04 -19.06
C GLU A 73 -2.09 5.49 -19.40
N GLY A 74 -1.46 4.79 -20.35
CA GLY A 74 -0.09 5.06 -20.76
C GLY A 74 1.00 4.57 -19.81
N ALA A 75 0.67 4.04 -18.63
CA ALA A 75 1.66 3.51 -17.68
C ALA A 75 2.27 2.15 -18.12
N GLY A 76 1.61 1.45 -19.05
CA GLY A 76 2.05 0.12 -19.49
C GLY A 76 1.92 -0.98 -18.42
N LEU A 77 1.17 -0.70 -17.34
CA LEU A 77 0.93 -1.62 -16.23
C LEU A 77 -0.52 -2.11 -16.26
N GLY A 78 -0.70 -3.40 -15.97
CA GLY A 78 -2.01 -3.99 -15.71
C GLY A 78 -2.58 -3.62 -14.35
N ALA A 79 -3.89 -3.73 -14.18
CA ALA A 79 -4.57 -3.52 -12.90
C ALA A 79 -4.14 -4.52 -11.81
N ASP A 80 -3.64 -5.69 -12.20
CA ASP A 80 -3.05 -6.70 -11.32
C ASP A 80 -1.63 -6.35 -10.86
N GLN A 81 -0.95 -5.43 -11.55
CA GLN A 81 0.39 -4.97 -11.22
C GLN A 81 0.42 -3.73 -10.33
N VAL A 82 -0.74 -3.11 -10.09
CA VAL A 82 -0.84 -1.88 -9.30
C VAL A 82 -1.89 -2.05 -8.20
N ARG A 83 -1.48 -1.80 -6.96
CA ARG A 83 -2.34 -1.77 -5.79
C ARG A 83 -2.28 -0.40 -5.15
N LEU A 84 -3.44 0.13 -4.80
CA LEU A 84 -3.56 1.39 -4.08
C LEU A 84 -4.29 1.14 -2.75
N ASP A 85 -3.55 1.25 -1.65
CA ASP A 85 -4.16 1.26 -0.32
C ASP A 85 -4.34 2.73 0.08
N SER A 86 -5.59 3.20 0.19
CA SER A 86 -5.88 4.58 0.60
C SER A 86 -6.94 4.61 1.70
N GLY A 87 -6.82 5.58 2.59
CA GLY A 87 -7.83 5.90 3.61
C GLY A 87 -8.63 7.17 3.30
N VAL A 88 -8.51 7.71 2.07
CA VAL A 88 -9.16 8.95 1.63
C VAL A 88 -9.73 8.80 0.22
N GLU A 89 -10.66 9.68 -0.13
CA GLU A 89 -11.21 9.80 -1.47
C GLU A 89 -11.41 11.27 -1.90
N SER A 90 -11.82 11.48 -3.15
CA SER A 90 -12.16 12.82 -3.64
C SER A 90 -13.30 13.40 -2.82
N GLY A 91 -13.14 14.62 -2.30
CA GLY A 91 -14.11 15.28 -1.43
C GLY A 91 -13.77 15.21 0.06
N ASP A 92 -12.80 14.37 0.46
CA ASP A 92 -12.33 14.33 1.84
C ASP A 92 -11.51 15.57 2.19
N THR A 93 -11.50 15.90 3.49
CA THR A 93 -10.64 16.96 4.04
C THR A 93 -9.48 16.36 4.80
N VAL A 94 -8.26 16.63 4.34
CA VAL A 94 -7.02 16.31 5.06
C VAL A 94 -6.91 17.26 6.24
N SER A 95 -7.01 16.74 7.45
CA SER A 95 -6.91 17.51 8.69
C SER A 95 -5.49 17.52 9.24
N MET A 96 -5.17 18.52 10.07
CA MET A 96 -3.91 18.59 10.81
C MET A 96 -3.80 17.60 11.98
N HIS A 97 -4.85 16.84 12.28
CA HIS A 97 -4.93 16.01 13.49
C HIS A 97 -4.38 14.59 13.31
N TYR A 98 -4.11 14.17 12.07
CA TYR A 98 -3.66 12.84 11.73
C TYR A 98 -2.37 12.88 10.90
N ASP A 99 -1.78 11.71 10.67
CA ASP A 99 -0.65 11.55 9.77
C ASP A 99 -1.01 12.02 8.35
N PRO A 100 -0.11 12.72 7.62
CA PRO A 100 -0.42 13.27 6.31
C PRO A 100 -0.44 12.24 5.17
N MET A 101 -0.26 10.94 5.45
CA MET A 101 -0.29 9.91 4.40
C MET A 101 -1.69 9.78 3.78
N LEU A 102 -1.76 9.98 2.47
CA LEU A 102 -2.97 9.84 1.66
C LEU A 102 -3.16 8.41 1.18
N ALA A 103 -2.08 7.79 0.70
CA ALA A 103 -2.12 6.44 0.17
C ALA A 103 -0.75 5.78 0.13
N LYS A 104 -0.75 4.47 -0.05
CA LYS A 104 0.39 3.67 -0.47
C LYS A 104 0.12 3.21 -1.90
N LEU A 105 0.98 3.60 -2.83
CA LEU A 105 0.99 3.11 -4.19
C LEU A 105 2.00 1.97 -4.28
N ILE A 106 1.52 0.78 -4.57
CA ILE A 106 2.33 -0.43 -4.64
C ILE A 106 2.30 -0.96 -6.06
N VAL A 107 3.47 -1.27 -6.59
CA VAL A 107 3.63 -1.83 -7.93
C VAL A 107 4.35 -3.18 -7.88
N HIS A 108 4.06 -4.04 -8.86
CA HIS A 108 4.71 -5.32 -9.06
C HIS A 108 5.24 -5.45 -10.49
N GLY A 109 6.43 -6.04 -10.62
CA GLY A 109 7.09 -6.28 -11.90
C GLY A 109 7.88 -7.59 -11.90
N VAL A 110 8.19 -8.09 -13.09
CA VAL A 110 9.01 -9.30 -13.27
C VAL A 110 10.47 -9.04 -12.87
N ASP A 111 10.95 -7.81 -13.05
CA ASP A 111 12.27 -7.32 -12.67
C ASP A 111 12.13 -5.98 -11.90
N ARG A 112 13.20 -5.58 -11.23
CA ARG A 112 13.27 -4.38 -10.37
C ARG A 112 13.41 -3.06 -11.14
#